data_AF-A0A426QSJ4-F1
#
_entry.id   AF-A0A426QSJ4-F1
#
_cell.length_a   1.000
_cell.length_b   1.000
_cell.length_c   1.000
_cell.angle_alpha   90.00
_cell.angle_beta   90.00
_cell.angle_gamma   90.00
#
_symmetry.space_group_name_H-M   'P 1'
#
loop_
_entity.id
_entity.type
_entity.pdbx_description
1 polymer ?
#
loop_
_entity_poly.entity_id
_entity_poly.type
_entity_poly.pdbx_seq_one_letter_code
_entity_poly.pdbx_strand_id
1 'polypeptide(L)'
;MIRATLDQIARWAEGRLAPTADGGVPVAGVGTDTRAELGGRLFVALKGPNFDAHGFIDQAAQQGAVAALVEREQPDCALPQVIVDDTLAALGRLARGWREAVDPTVIGITGSSGKTTVKELLAAMLGQIGATAATRGNLNNDIGVPLTLLDWAPETRFAVVEMGANHVGEIARLTELVAPDIVVVTMAGRAHVGEFGSVERIIEAKGEIYRHCPAAARALINLDSNGADQWLKAAPQAETFTLDPCHREWATWFGEYDATAHELSVTERSQPVFDRLAVPMAGAHNAANLLAAIGLARLAGAPVEAITTGLSTFHPPAGRMGLVVLANGWRLIDDSYNANPESMRAALGYLAGQPGARFAVLGSMGELGSEDELLHRQLGEFAAGQELQGVIAVGPGAAALAAGFEAAGGPADSLEVVEDSEAATQALRQRLADRGRTAVTVLLKGSRFMHIERVREAFEREIGITPGTGNKTTGRGRDAALAD
;
A
#
# COMPACT_ATOMS: atom_id res chain seq x y z
N MET A 1 9.57 -18.96 1.67
CA MET A 1 8.65 -19.68 0.78
C MET A 1 8.25 -20.99 1.43
N ILE A 2 7.01 -21.40 1.19
CA ILE A 2 6.45 -22.70 1.57
C ILE A 2 7.40 -23.85 1.23
N ARG A 3 7.52 -24.77 2.19
CA ARG A 3 8.22 -26.05 2.05
C ARG A 3 7.28 -27.15 2.52
N ALA A 4 6.77 -27.93 1.58
CA ALA A 4 5.80 -28.97 1.84
C ALA A 4 5.94 -30.11 0.84
N THR A 5 5.44 -31.27 1.21
CA THR A 5 5.19 -32.38 0.27
C THR A 5 3.87 -32.17 -0.47
N LEU A 6 3.72 -32.79 -1.63
CA LEU A 6 2.48 -32.73 -2.38
C LEU A 6 1.29 -33.31 -1.60
N ASP A 7 1.51 -34.32 -0.74
CA ASP A 7 0.51 -34.82 0.21
C ASP A 7 0.07 -33.78 1.25
N GLN A 8 1.00 -32.98 1.77
CA GLN A 8 0.66 -31.86 2.65
C GLN A 8 -0.17 -30.81 1.91
N ILE A 9 0.22 -30.48 0.68
CA ILE A 9 -0.51 -29.54 -0.17
C ILE A 9 -1.93 -30.06 -0.43
N ALA A 10 -2.11 -31.32 -0.81
CA ALA A 10 -3.42 -31.91 -1.03
C ALA A 10 -4.31 -31.85 0.22
N ARG A 11 -3.74 -32.15 1.40
CA ARG A 11 -4.48 -32.05 2.67
C ARG A 11 -4.91 -30.62 2.98
N TRP A 12 -4.01 -29.64 2.89
CA TRP A 12 -4.35 -28.24 3.16
C TRP A 12 -5.32 -27.67 2.12
N ALA A 13 -5.16 -28.03 0.85
CA ALA A 13 -6.04 -27.59 -0.23
C ALA A 13 -7.43 -28.25 -0.18
N GLU A 14 -7.63 -29.27 0.66
CA GLU A 14 -8.80 -30.17 0.65
C GLU A 14 -9.01 -30.81 -0.73
N GLY A 15 -7.90 -31.17 -1.38
CA GLY A 15 -7.88 -31.79 -2.69
C GLY A 15 -7.52 -33.28 -2.64
N ARG A 16 -7.70 -33.95 -3.77
CA ARG A 16 -7.21 -35.31 -4.01
C ARG A 16 -6.00 -35.28 -4.94
N LEU A 17 -5.05 -36.18 -4.72
CA LEU A 17 -3.99 -36.41 -5.71
C LEU A 17 -4.57 -37.14 -6.93
N ALA A 18 -4.04 -36.83 -8.11
CA ALA A 18 -4.28 -37.65 -9.29
C ALA A 18 -3.74 -39.08 -9.07
N PRO A 19 -4.35 -40.13 -9.67
CA PRO A 19 -4.05 -41.52 -9.34
C PRO A 19 -2.57 -41.93 -9.47
N THR A 20 -1.82 -41.25 -10.34
CA THR A 20 -0.40 -41.52 -10.64
C THR A 20 0.56 -40.55 -9.96
N ALA A 21 0.06 -39.58 -9.20
CA ALA A 21 0.89 -38.57 -8.56
C ALA A 21 1.60 -39.14 -7.32
N ASP A 22 2.92 -38.93 -7.25
CA ASP A 22 3.70 -39.20 -6.05
C ASP A 22 3.48 -38.08 -5.01
N GLY A 23 2.84 -38.42 -3.89
CA GLY A 23 2.59 -37.49 -2.77
C GLY A 23 3.86 -36.98 -2.09
N GLY A 24 4.99 -37.67 -2.25
CA GLY A 24 6.28 -37.31 -1.68
C GLY A 24 7.02 -36.18 -2.42
N VAL A 25 6.51 -35.70 -3.56
CA VAL A 25 7.15 -34.64 -4.36
C VAL A 25 7.34 -33.37 -3.51
N PRO A 26 8.58 -32.86 -3.38
CA PRO A 26 8.84 -31.65 -2.61
C PRO A 26 8.42 -30.41 -3.40
N VAL A 27 7.67 -29.54 -2.74
CA VAL A 27 7.24 -28.22 -3.25
C VAL A 27 7.97 -27.13 -2.45
N ALA A 28 8.65 -26.23 -3.15
CA ALA A 28 9.47 -25.15 -2.61
C ALA A 28 9.01 -23.77 -3.11
N GLY A 29 7.70 -23.52 -3.09
CA GLY A 29 7.08 -22.28 -3.52
C GLY A 29 5.78 -22.51 -4.28
N VAL A 30 5.05 -21.43 -4.51
CA VAL A 30 3.80 -21.41 -5.26
C VAL A 30 3.88 -20.32 -6.32
N GLY A 31 3.32 -20.57 -7.51
CA GLY A 31 3.23 -19.59 -8.58
C GLY A 31 1.94 -19.73 -9.39
N THR A 32 1.45 -18.61 -9.90
CA THR A 32 0.21 -18.52 -10.70
C THR A 32 0.47 -18.00 -12.12
N ASP A 33 1.70 -17.52 -12.40
CA ASP A 33 2.07 -16.91 -13.68
C ASP A 33 3.14 -17.74 -14.40
N THR A 34 2.80 -18.26 -15.58
CA THR A 34 3.69 -19.06 -16.44
C THR A 34 4.71 -18.23 -17.23
N ARG A 35 4.68 -16.90 -17.11
CA ARG A 35 5.71 -15.98 -17.61
C ARG A 35 6.89 -15.84 -16.63
N ALA A 36 6.70 -16.29 -15.39
CA ALA A 36 7.74 -16.28 -14.35
C ALA A 36 8.44 -17.66 -14.24
N GLU A 37 9.60 -17.68 -13.59
CA GLU A 37 10.30 -18.92 -13.25
C GLU A 37 9.50 -19.71 -12.20
N LEU A 38 9.24 -20.99 -12.49
CA LEU A 38 8.45 -21.89 -11.64
C LEU A 38 9.26 -23.07 -11.09
N GLY A 39 10.58 -23.04 -11.23
CA GLY A 39 11.50 -24.06 -10.71
C GLY A 39 11.20 -24.47 -9.27
N GLY A 40 10.78 -25.72 -9.07
CA GLY A 40 10.49 -26.27 -7.74
C GLY A 40 9.15 -25.84 -7.13
N ARG A 41 8.29 -25.14 -7.88
CA ARG A 41 7.03 -24.58 -7.38
C ARG A 41 5.81 -25.40 -7.78
N LEU A 42 4.75 -25.30 -6.97
CA LEU A 42 3.40 -25.68 -7.36
C LEU A 42 2.82 -24.58 -8.27
N PHE A 43 2.36 -24.95 -9.45
CA PHE A 43 1.58 -24.07 -10.31
C PHE A 43 0.10 -24.12 -9.91
N VAL A 44 -0.51 -22.98 -9.60
CA VAL A 44 -1.94 -22.90 -9.25
C VAL A 44 -2.70 -22.38 -10.46
N ALA A 45 -3.51 -23.24 -11.06
CA ALA A 45 -4.26 -22.92 -12.27
C ALA A 45 -5.55 -22.12 -11.95
N LEU A 46 -5.39 -20.84 -11.64
CA LEU A 46 -6.52 -19.94 -11.37
C LEU A 46 -7.38 -19.68 -12.62
N LYS A 47 -8.67 -19.45 -12.39
CA LYS A 47 -9.64 -19.11 -13.43
C LYS A 47 -10.33 -17.78 -13.09
N GLY A 48 -10.32 -16.85 -14.04
CA GLY A 48 -11.02 -15.57 -13.98
C GLY A 48 -12.09 -15.45 -15.07
N PRO A 49 -12.80 -14.30 -15.15
CA PRO A 49 -13.86 -14.10 -16.14
C PRO A 49 -13.39 -14.22 -17.60
N ASN A 50 -12.16 -13.79 -17.87
CA ASN A 50 -11.58 -13.73 -19.22
C ASN A 50 -10.35 -14.63 -19.39
N PHE A 51 -10.05 -15.48 -18.41
CA PHE A 51 -8.79 -16.23 -18.35
C PHE A 51 -8.98 -17.58 -17.66
N ASP A 52 -8.37 -18.64 -18.18
CA ASP A 52 -8.33 -19.97 -17.55
C ASP A 52 -6.89 -20.51 -17.59
N ALA A 53 -6.20 -20.47 -16.44
CA ALA A 53 -4.81 -20.88 -16.33
C ALA A 53 -4.60 -22.37 -16.57
N HIS A 54 -5.65 -23.19 -16.57
CA HIS A 54 -5.56 -24.62 -16.87
C HIS A 54 -5.02 -24.88 -18.27
N GLY A 55 -5.20 -23.95 -19.21
CA GLY A 55 -4.63 -24.04 -20.55
C GLY A 55 -3.11 -23.88 -20.62
N PHE A 56 -2.44 -23.50 -19.52
CA PHE A 56 -1.01 -23.18 -19.50
C PHE A 56 -0.17 -24.14 -18.65
N ILE A 57 -0.73 -25.27 -18.24
CA ILE A 57 -0.03 -26.21 -17.34
C ILE A 57 1.23 -26.81 -18.00
N ASP A 58 1.18 -27.09 -19.31
CA ASP A 58 2.38 -27.55 -20.05
C ASP A 58 3.46 -26.47 -20.10
N GLN A 59 3.07 -25.21 -20.24
CA GLN A 59 4.01 -24.09 -20.14
C GLN A 59 4.58 -23.99 -18.72
N ALA A 60 3.76 -24.19 -17.68
CA ALA A 60 4.23 -24.20 -16.30
C ALA A 60 5.29 -25.29 -16.06
N ALA A 61 5.07 -26.49 -16.63
CA ALA A 61 6.03 -27.58 -16.60
C ALA A 61 7.36 -27.19 -17.29
N GLN A 62 7.29 -26.53 -18.44
CA GLN A 62 8.47 -26.01 -19.15
C GLN A 62 9.24 -24.95 -18.35
N GLN A 63 8.54 -24.17 -17.50
CA GLN A 63 9.16 -23.22 -16.57
C GLN A 63 9.66 -23.85 -15.27
N GLY A 64 9.59 -25.19 -15.13
CA GLY A 64 10.15 -25.93 -14.01
C GLY A 64 9.20 -26.17 -12.84
N ALA A 65 7.89 -25.96 -13.01
CA ALA A 65 6.90 -26.36 -12.00
C ALA A 65 7.02 -27.87 -11.71
N VAL A 66 6.85 -28.25 -10.46
CA VAL A 66 6.98 -29.66 -10.01
C VAL A 66 5.63 -30.34 -9.79
N ALA A 67 4.56 -29.57 -9.73
CA ALA A 67 3.19 -30.04 -9.59
C ALA A 67 2.21 -28.94 -10.02
N ALA A 68 0.94 -29.30 -10.21
CA ALA A 68 -0.15 -28.37 -10.50
C ALA A 68 -1.34 -28.55 -9.53
N LEU A 69 -1.97 -27.44 -9.13
CA LEU A 69 -3.26 -27.40 -8.44
C LEU A 69 -4.33 -27.02 -9.46
N VAL A 70 -5.32 -27.88 -9.67
CA VAL A 70 -6.28 -27.79 -10.78
C VAL A 70 -7.71 -28.12 -10.32
N GLU A 71 -8.70 -27.60 -11.04
CA GLU A 71 -10.14 -27.89 -10.81
C GLU A 71 -10.58 -29.22 -11.42
N ARG A 72 -9.82 -29.70 -12.41
CA ARG A 72 -10.11 -30.94 -13.13
C ARG A 72 -8.82 -31.61 -13.54
N GLU A 73 -8.84 -32.93 -13.54
CA GLU A 73 -7.72 -33.75 -14.00
C GLU A 73 -7.40 -33.45 -15.47
N GLN A 74 -6.12 -33.22 -15.75
CA GLN A 74 -5.56 -33.00 -17.07
C GLN A 74 -4.81 -34.27 -17.46
N PRO A 75 -5.44 -35.20 -18.21
CA PRO A 75 -4.90 -36.54 -18.43
C PRO A 75 -3.59 -36.56 -19.22
N ASP A 76 -3.38 -35.57 -20.09
CA ASP A 76 -2.19 -35.45 -20.94
C ASP A 76 -1.04 -34.69 -20.26
N CYS A 77 -1.24 -34.21 -19.03
CA CYS A 77 -0.25 -33.43 -18.30
C CYS A 77 0.76 -34.33 -17.56
N ALA A 78 2.05 -34.05 -17.74
CA ALA A 78 3.14 -34.76 -17.07
C ALA A 78 3.33 -34.37 -15.59
N LEU A 79 2.78 -33.23 -15.15
CA LEU A 79 2.91 -32.78 -13.76
C LEU A 79 2.01 -33.61 -12.84
N PRO A 80 2.50 -34.00 -11.65
CA PRO A 80 1.65 -34.42 -10.55
C PRO A 80 0.58 -33.37 -10.25
N GLN A 81 -0.67 -33.79 -10.07
CA GLN A 81 -1.81 -32.90 -9.90
C GLN A 81 -2.47 -33.08 -8.53
N VAL A 82 -2.77 -31.95 -7.88
CA VAL A 82 -3.77 -31.86 -6.81
C VAL A 82 -5.06 -31.34 -7.43
N ILE A 83 -6.13 -32.12 -7.33
CA ILE A 83 -7.43 -31.82 -7.93
C ILE A 83 -8.37 -31.34 -6.81
N VAL A 84 -8.94 -30.16 -7.00
CA VAL A 84 -9.85 -29.48 -6.07
C VAL A 84 -11.12 -29.04 -6.81
N ASP A 85 -12.15 -28.62 -6.07
CA ASP A 85 -13.37 -28.09 -6.71
C ASP A 85 -13.20 -26.64 -7.22
N ASP A 86 -12.41 -25.85 -6.50
CA ASP A 86 -12.16 -24.43 -6.78
C ASP A 86 -10.70 -24.08 -6.42
N THR A 87 -9.93 -23.63 -7.39
CA THR A 87 -8.50 -23.33 -7.24
C THR A 87 -8.22 -22.09 -6.41
N LEU A 88 -9.09 -21.08 -6.44
CA LEU A 88 -8.96 -19.85 -5.66
C LEU A 88 -9.24 -20.13 -4.18
N ALA A 89 -10.32 -20.85 -3.88
CA ALA A 89 -10.64 -21.28 -2.53
C ALA A 89 -9.53 -22.20 -1.97
N ALA A 90 -9.01 -23.11 -2.78
CA ALA A 90 -7.90 -23.99 -2.40
C ALA A 90 -6.60 -23.22 -2.15
N LEU A 91 -6.31 -22.17 -2.92
CA LEU A 91 -5.16 -21.29 -2.69
C LEU A 91 -5.26 -20.62 -1.31
N GLY A 92 -6.45 -20.15 -0.93
CA GLY A 92 -6.71 -19.62 0.41
C GLY A 92 -6.47 -20.65 1.51
N ARG A 93 -7.06 -21.85 1.39
CA ARG A 93 -6.85 -22.93 2.38
C ARG A 93 -5.38 -23.36 2.49
N LEU A 94 -4.68 -23.44 1.35
CA LEU A 94 -3.25 -23.72 1.32
C LEU A 94 -2.43 -22.67 2.07
N ALA A 95 -2.72 -21.38 1.82
CA ALA A 95 -2.09 -20.28 2.53
C ALA A 95 -2.38 -20.31 4.03
N ARG A 96 -3.61 -20.68 4.43
CA ARG A 96 -3.96 -20.88 5.82
C ARG A 96 -3.13 -21.98 6.49
N GLY A 97 -3.05 -23.15 5.85
CA GLY A 97 -2.25 -24.26 6.35
C GLY A 97 -0.77 -23.89 6.52
N TRP A 98 -0.22 -23.11 5.60
CA TRP A 98 1.15 -22.60 5.72
C TRP A 98 1.30 -21.54 6.83
N ARG A 99 0.35 -20.62 6.99
CA ARG A 99 0.33 -19.66 8.11
C ARG A 99 0.36 -20.37 9.46
N GLU A 100 -0.41 -21.45 9.61
CA GLU A 100 -0.44 -22.25 10.84
C GLU A 100 0.84 -23.06 11.05
N ALA A 101 1.49 -23.50 9.98
CA ALA A 101 2.76 -24.23 10.07
C ALA A 101 3.95 -23.34 10.45
N VAL A 102 3.98 -22.08 9.99
CA VAL A 102 5.03 -21.11 10.33
C VAL A 102 4.76 -20.44 11.68
N ASP A 103 3.49 -20.14 11.96
CA ASP A 103 3.00 -19.50 13.19
C ASP A 103 3.77 -18.23 13.64
N PRO A 104 3.96 -17.22 12.75
CA PRO A 104 4.56 -15.96 13.14
C PRO A 104 3.56 -15.08 13.92
N THR A 105 4.03 -14.02 14.59
CA THR A 105 3.16 -12.93 15.02
C THR A 105 2.71 -12.12 13.80
N VAL A 106 1.42 -12.11 13.52
CA VAL A 106 0.83 -11.50 12.33
C VAL A 106 0.16 -10.16 12.66
N ILE A 107 0.55 -9.11 11.93
CA ILE A 107 -0.06 -7.78 11.97
C ILE A 107 -0.89 -7.57 10.71
N GLY A 108 -2.22 -7.46 10.86
CA GLY A 108 -3.15 -7.16 9.77
C GLY A 108 -3.44 -5.66 9.64
N ILE A 109 -3.29 -5.11 8.44
CA ILE A 109 -3.44 -3.68 8.17
C ILE A 109 -4.47 -3.46 7.06
N THR A 110 -5.46 -2.62 7.32
CA THR A 110 -6.33 -2.07 6.26
C THR A 110 -6.53 -0.57 6.41
N GLY A 111 -7.26 0.05 5.49
CA GLY A 111 -7.59 1.48 5.48
C GLY A 111 -7.62 2.08 4.07
N SER A 112 -8.22 3.27 3.95
CA SER A 112 -8.31 4.00 2.68
C SER A 112 -6.95 4.55 2.24
N SER A 113 -6.08 4.93 3.19
CA SER A 113 -4.72 5.43 2.92
C SER A 113 -3.75 5.03 4.03
N GLY A 114 -2.44 5.03 3.77
CA GLY A 114 -1.40 4.78 4.77
C GLY A 114 -1.01 3.31 5.00
N LYS A 115 -1.76 2.34 4.45
CA LYS A 115 -1.49 0.90 4.62
C LYS A 115 -0.03 0.51 4.32
N THR A 116 0.43 0.82 3.10
CA THR A 116 1.77 0.49 2.64
C THR A 116 2.83 1.21 3.48
N THR A 117 2.60 2.46 3.84
CA THR A 117 3.51 3.25 4.67
C THR A 117 3.70 2.62 6.06
N VAL A 118 2.60 2.27 6.74
CA VAL A 118 2.62 1.62 8.05
C VAL A 118 3.29 0.24 7.95
N LYS A 119 2.99 -0.52 6.89
CA LYS A 119 3.59 -1.83 6.63
C LYS A 119 5.11 -1.75 6.52
N GLU A 120 5.64 -0.81 5.75
CA GLU A 120 7.09 -0.66 5.52
C GLU A 120 7.81 -0.15 6.78
N LEU A 121 7.18 0.75 7.54
CA LEU A 121 7.68 1.19 8.84
C LEU A 121 7.77 0.02 9.83
N LEU A 122 6.71 -0.79 9.91
CA LEU A 122 6.70 -2.00 10.75
C LEU A 122 7.74 -3.01 10.32
N ALA A 123 7.90 -3.27 9.02
CA ALA A 123 8.91 -4.18 8.51
C ALA A 123 10.33 -3.73 8.93
N ALA A 124 10.62 -2.42 8.86
CA ALA A 124 11.90 -1.86 9.28
C ALA A 124 12.13 -1.99 10.79
N MET A 125 11.11 -1.76 11.63
CA MET A 125 11.19 -1.84 13.09
C MET A 125 11.27 -3.29 13.60
N LEU A 126 10.36 -4.16 13.14
CA LEU A 126 10.31 -5.57 13.56
C LEU A 126 11.48 -6.37 13.00
N GLY A 127 12.00 -5.99 11.83
CA GLY A 127 13.22 -6.55 11.25
C GLY A 127 14.44 -6.44 12.17
N GLN A 128 14.46 -5.48 13.11
CA GLN A 128 15.56 -5.34 14.09
C GLN A 128 15.53 -6.42 15.18
N ILE A 129 14.40 -7.09 15.39
CA ILE A 129 14.22 -8.07 16.47
C ILE A 129 13.88 -9.47 15.97
N GLY A 130 13.63 -9.65 14.67
CA GLY A 130 13.43 -10.98 14.09
C GLY A 130 13.14 -10.95 12.60
N ALA A 131 13.24 -12.13 11.98
CA ALA A 131 12.89 -12.32 10.58
C ALA A 131 11.44 -11.86 10.34
N THR A 132 11.29 -10.87 9.47
CA THR A 132 10.00 -10.20 9.24
C THR A 132 9.62 -10.32 7.77
N ALA A 133 8.44 -10.86 7.51
CA ALA A 133 7.81 -10.85 6.19
C ALA A 133 6.82 -9.68 6.09
N ALA A 134 6.61 -9.17 4.88
CA ALA A 134 5.60 -8.14 4.63
C ALA A 134 4.99 -8.31 3.24
N THR A 135 3.74 -7.86 3.06
CA THR A 135 3.10 -7.82 1.73
C THR A 135 3.98 -7.11 0.71
N ARG A 136 4.18 -7.73 -0.46
CA ARG A 136 4.94 -7.13 -1.57
C ARG A 136 4.01 -6.43 -2.55
N GLY A 137 4.45 -5.29 -3.08
CA GLY A 137 3.68 -4.51 -4.05
C GLY A 137 2.26 -4.23 -3.56
N ASN A 138 1.28 -4.56 -4.40
CA ASN A 138 -0.15 -4.44 -4.14
C ASN A 138 -0.84 -5.81 -3.93
N LEU A 139 -0.13 -6.83 -3.43
CA LEU A 139 -0.67 -8.17 -3.17
C LEU A 139 -1.55 -8.21 -1.92
N ASN A 140 -2.64 -7.45 -1.95
CA ASN A 140 -3.50 -7.18 -0.81
C ASN A 140 -4.96 -7.63 -1.02
N ASN A 141 -5.27 -8.31 -2.13
CA ASN A 141 -6.58 -8.89 -2.43
C ASN A 141 -6.65 -10.40 -2.13
N ASP A 142 -7.74 -11.04 -2.55
CA ASP A 142 -8.05 -12.46 -2.36
C ASP A 142 -7.07 -13.44 -3.03
N ILE A 143 -6.29 -12.99 -4.03
CA ILE A 143 -5.19 -13.77 -4.63
C ILE A 143 -3.84 -13.38 -4.01
N GLY A 144 -3.59 -12.08 -3.87
CA GLY A 144 -2.30 -11.55 -3.44
C GLY A 144 -1.98 -11.86 -1.97
N VAL A 145 -2.97 -11.84 -1.08
CA VAL A 145 -2.75 -12.18 0.34
C VAL A 145 -2.34 -13.65 0.50
N PRO A 146 -3.04 -14.64 -0.07
CA PRO A 146 -2.55 -16.03 -0.06
C PRO A 146 -1.11 -16.19 -0.57
N LEU A 147 -0.76 -15.54 -1.68
CA LEU A 147 0.59 -15.60 -2.24
C LEU A 147 1.62 -14.97 -1.30
N THR A 148 1.27 -13.88 -0.62
CA THR A 148 2.11 -13.25 0.41
C THR A 148 2.39 -14.24 1.55
N LEU A 149 1.34 -14.92 2.05
CA LEU A 149 1.47 -15.93 3.11
C LEU A 149 2.39 -17.07 2.69
N LEU A 150 2.16 -17.62 1.49
CA LEU A 150 2.93 -18.75 0.93
C LEU A 150 4.39 -18.40 0.65
N ASP A 151 4.75 -17.13 0.54
CA ASP A 151 6.14 -16.69 0.38
C ASP A 151 6.93 -16.64 1.70
N TRP A 152 6.27 -16.72 2.86
CA TRP A 152 6.94 -16.68 4.16
C TRP A 152 7.97 -17.79 4.31
N ALA A 153 9.13 -17.45 4.87
CA ALA A 153 10.15 -18.43 5.24
C ALA A 153 9.73 -19.17 6.53
N PRO A 154 10.13 -20.44 6.72
CA PRO A 154 9.86 -21.17 7.97
C PRO A 154 10.36 -20.44 9.23
N GLU A 155 11.40 -19.63 9.10
CA GLU A 155 12.02 -18.89 10.21
C GLU A 155 11.36 -17.52 10.46
N THR A 156 10.29 -17.18 9.73
CA THR A 156 9.57 -15.91 9.88
C THR A 156 9.02 -15.80 11.31
N ARG A 157 9.40 -14.73 12.01
CA ARG A 157 8.93 -14.43 13.37
C ARG A 157 7.77 -13.43 13.37
N PHE A 158 7.79 -12.48 12.43
CA PHE A 158 6.76 -11.47 12.28
C PHE A 158 6.27 -11.42 10.84
N ALA A 159 4.99 -11.16 10.63
CA ALA A 159 4.43 -10.94 9.31
C ALA A 159 3.51 -9.72 9.29
N VAL A 160 3.74 -8.79 8.36
CA VAL A 160 2.93 -7.58 8.20
C VAL A 160 2.10 -7.67 6.92
N VAL A 161 0.79 -7.87 7.06
CA VAL A 161 -0.11 -8.21 5.96
C VAL A 161 -1.05 -7.04 5.67
N GLU A 162 -0.86 -6.44 4.50
CA GLU A 162 -1.77 -5.43 3.94
C GLU A 162 -3.00 -6.12 3.33
N MET A 163 -4.20 -5.65 3.70
CA MET A 163 -5.49 -6.14 3.20
C MET A 163 -6.28 -4.99 2.57
N GLY A 164 -6.46 -5.08 1.26
CA GLY A 164 -7.26 -4.18 0.43
C GLY A 164 -8.69 -4.70 0.27
N ALA A 165 -9.61 -3.80 -0.04
CA ALA A 165 -10.98 -4.14 -0.37
C ALA A 165 -11.65 -2.99 -1.12
N ASN A 166 -12.48 -3.36 -2.08
CA ASN A 166 -13.34 -2.54 -2.93
C ASN A 166 -14.83 -2.75 -2.58
N HIS A 167 -15.16 -3.86 -1.90
CA HIS A 167 -16.52 -4.19 -1.47
C HIS A 167 -16.60 -4.64 -0.01
N VAL A 168 -17.80 -4.54 0.57
CA VAL A 168 -18.12 -5.09 1.89
C VAL A 168 -18.00 -6.63 1.84
N GLY A 169 -17.43 -7.22 2.89
CA GLY A 169 -17.19 -8.65 3.05
C GLY A 169 -15.79 -9.10 2.64
N GLU A 170 -15.05 -8.31 1.87
CA GLU A 170 -13.70 -8.65 1.42
C GLU A 170 -12.69 -8.64 2.58
N ILE A 171 -12.73 -7.63 3.45
CA ILE A 171 -11.84 -7.55 4.61
C ILE A 171 -12.17 -8.65 5.61
N ALA A 172 -13.43 -9.00 5.81
CA ALA A 172 -13.85 -10.13 6.63
C ALA A 172 -13.18 -11.43 6.15
N ARG A 173 -13.32 -11.77 4.85
CA ARG A 173 -12.69 -12.97 4.26
C ARG A 173 -11.17 -12.99 4.41
N LEU A 174 -10.51 -11.86 4.13
CA LEU A 174 -9.05 -11.75 4.27
C LEU A 174 -8.61 -11.87 5.73
N THR A 175 -9.36 -11.30 6.67
CA THR A 175 -9.05 -11.36 8.09
C THR A 175 -9.18 -12.78 8.63
N GLU A 176 -10.22 -13.51 8.23
CA GLU A 176 -10.43 -14.92 8.57
C GLU A 176 -9.30 -15.81 8.03
N LEU A 177 -8.92 -15.59 6.76
CA LEU A 177 -7.78 -16.27 6.14
C LEU A 177 -6.48 -16.02 6.89
N VAL A 178 -6.15 -14.76 7.15
CA VAL A 178 -4.88 -14.33 7.74
C VAL A 178 -4.78 -14.71 9.23
N ALA A 179 -5.90 -14.66 9.97
CA ALA A 179 -5.94 -14.70 11.44
C ALA A 179 -4.83 -13.87 12.09
N PRO A 180 -4.91 -12.53 11.98
CA PRO A 180 -3.92 -11.63 12.58
C PRO A 180 -3.98 -11.65 14.10
N ASP A 181 -2.82 -11.51 14.75
CA ASP A 181 -2.69 -11.33 16.20
C ASP A 181 -2.85 -9.86 16.61
N ILE A 182 -2.54 -8.95 15.70
CA ILE A 182 -2.65 -7.51 15.90
C ILE A 182 -3.32 -6.88 14.67
N VAL A 183 -4.31 -6.01 14.85
CA VAL A 183 -5.05 -5.39 13.75
C VAL A 183 -5.16 -3.88 13.85
N VAL A 184 -5.16 -3.23 12.69
CA VAL A 184 -5.38 -1.78 12.56
C VAL A 184 -6.13 -1.43 11.29
N VAL A 185 -7.00 -0.42 11.41
CA VAL A 185 -7.45 0.41 10.29
C VAL A 185 -6.70 1.73 10.39
N THR A 186 -5.84 2.03 9.41
CA THR A 186 -5.04 3.27 9.41
C THR A 186 -5.94 4.51 9.41
N MET A 187 -6.90 4.57 8.51
CA MET A 187 -7.99 5.56 8.46
C MET A 187 -9.07 5.16 7.44
N ALA A 188 -10.27 5.75 7.54
CA ALA A 188 -11.34 5.64 6.54
C ALA A 188 -11.67 7.00 5.92
N GLY A 189 -11.45 7.12 4.61
CA GLY A 189 -11.72 8.29 3.77
C GLY A 189 -12.32 7.89 2.43
N ARG A 190 -12.47 8.84 1.49
CA ARG A 190 -13.20 8.69 0.22
C ARG A 190 -12.49 7.90 -0.89
N ALA A 191 -11.45 7.12 -0.57
CA ALA A 191 -10.86 6.21 -1.55
C ALA A 191 -11.87 5.11 -1.92
N HIS A 192 -11.95 4.74 -3.20
CA HIS A 192 -12.88 3.72 -3.72
C HIS A 192 -14.37 4.05 -3.48
N VAL A 193 -14.72 5.32 -3.24
CA VAL A 193 -16.12 5.69 -2.94
C VAL A 193 -17.08 5.32 -4.08
N GLY A 194 -16.61 5.26 -5.33
CA GLY A 194 -17.42 4.81 -6.46
C GLY A 194 -17.81 3.33 -6.37
N GLU A 195 -16.94 2.47 -5.85
CA GLU A 195 -17.19 1.02 -5.70
C GLU A 195 -17.99 0.72 -4.43
N PHE A 196 -17.66 1.40 -3.32
CA PHE A 196 -18.37 1.23 -2.05
C PHE A 196 -19.73 1.92 -2.02
N GLY A 197 -19.91 2.99 -2.80
CA GLY A 197 -21.13 3.80 -2.90
C GLY A 197 -21.29 4.86 -1.80
N SER A 198 -20.57 4.80 -0.68
CA SER A 198 -20.60 5.81 0.39
C SER A 198 -19.44 5.67 1.37
N VAL A 199 -19.13 6.74 2.13
CA VAL A 199 -18.11 6.72 3.20
C VAL A 199 -18.53 5.79 4.34
N GLU A 200 -19.81 5.73 4.66
CA GLU A 200 -20.36 4.85 5.68
C GLU A 200 -20.08 3.38 5.37
N ARG A 201 -20.23 2.98 4.10
CA ARG A 201 -19.90 1.62 3.64
C ARG A 201 -18.39 1.36 3.65
N ILE A 202 -17.56 2.37 3.41
CA ILE A 202 -16.10 2.26 3.58
C ILE A 202 -15.76 2.01 5.05
N ILE A 203 -16.35 2.76 5.98
CA ILE A 203 -16.15 2.59 7.43
C ILE A 203 -16.59 1.19 7.87
N GLU A 204 -17.77 0.73 7.40
CA GLU A 204 -18.29 -0.60 7.66
C GLU A 204 -17.32 -1.68 7.19
N ALA A 205 -16.90 -1.62 5.92
CA ALA A 205 -16.03 -2.60 5.29
C ALA A 205 -14.67 -2.67 5.95
N LYS A 206 -14.02 -1.52 6.20
CA LYS A 206 -12.70 -1.49 6.84
C LYS A 206 -12.79 -1.95 8.30
N GLY A 207 -13.91 -1.66 8.97
CA GLY A 207 -14.18 -2.13 10.33
C GLY A 207 -14.42 -3.63 10.47
N GLU A 208 -14.59 -4.37 9.36
CA GLU A 208 -14.68 -5.85 9.39
C GLU A 208 -13.44 -6.48 10.02
N ILE A 209 -12.26 -5.85 9.87
CA ILE A 209 -11.02 -6.35 10.47
C ILE A 209 -11.12 -6.51 11.99
N TYR A 210 -11.86 -5.63 12.67
CA TYR A 210 -12.05 -5.70 14.12
C TYR A 210 -13.13 -6.69 14.54
N ARG A 211 -14.07 -7.01 13.63
CA ARG A 211 -15.18 -7.94 13.91
C ARG A 211 -14.82 -9.40 13.60
N HIS A 212 -13.93 -9.61 12.63
CA HIS A 212 -13.57 -10.92 12.10
C HIS A 212 -12.16 -11.37 12.50
N CYS A 213 -11.38 -10.54 13.22
CA CYS A 213 -10.12 -10.98 13.78
C CYS A 213 -10.33 -12.05 14.88
N PRO A 214 -9.32 -12.91 15.13
CA PRO A 214 -9.35 -13.81 16.28
C PRO A 214 -9.72 -13.09 17.58
N ALA A 215 -10.45 -13.76 18.47
CA ALA A 215 -10.90 -13.16 19.73
C ALA A 215 -9.75 -12.71 20.66
N ALA A 216 -8.57 -13.33 20.53
CA ALA A 216 -7.37 -12.98 21.26
C ALA A 216 -6.55 -11.85 20.59
N ALA A 217 -6.95 -11.41 19.40
CA ALA A 217 -6.22 -10.39 18.67
C ALA A 217 -6.29 -9.04 19.40
N ARG A 218 -5.18 -8.31 19.36
CA ARG A 218 -5.09 -6.94 19.89
C ARG A 218 -5.44 -5.96 18.78
N ALA A 219 -6.25 -4.96 19.10
CA ALA A 219 -6.63 -3.92 18.14
C ALA A 219 -5.96 -2.59 18.49
N LEU A 220 -5.57 -1.84 17.45
CA LEU A 220 -5.16 -0.45 17.54
C LEU A 220 -6.11 0.41 16.70
N ILE A 221 -6.77 1.39 17.31
CA ILE A 221 -7.76 2.26 16.66
C ILE A 221 -7.24 3.70 16.56
N ASN A 222 -7.33 4.27 15.36
CA ASN A 222 -7.10 5.69 15.11
C ASN A 222 -8.32 6.52 15.57
N LEU A 223 -8.18 7.33 16.61
CA LEU A 223 -9.25 8.20 17.11
C LEU A 223 -9.54 9.38 16.16
N ASP A 224 -8.62 9.70 15.24
CA ASP A 224 -8.78 10.80 14.29
C ASP A 224 -9.49 10.36 13.01
N SER A 225 -9.87 9.09 12.92
CA SER A 225 -10.56 8.52 11.76
C SER A 225 -12.08 8.70 11.89
N ASN A 226 -12.75 8.97 10.76
CA ASN A 226 -14.22 9.06 10.66
C ASN A 226 -14.96 7.84 11.25
N GLY A 227 -14.31 6.67 11.25
CA GLY A 227 -14.87 5.42 11.75
C GLY A 227 -14.62 5.12 13.23
N ALA A 228 -13.90 5.98 13.97
CA ALA A 228 -13.41 5.69 15.31
C ALA A 228 -14.52 5.20 16.27
N ASP A 229 -15.63 5.94 16.36
CA ASP A 229 -16.76 5.59 17.23
C ASP A 229 -17.35 4.21 16.94
N GLN A 230 -17.50 3.87 15.66
CA GLN A 230 -18.05 2.58 15.26
C GLN A 230 -17.06 1.45 15.56
N TRP A 231 -15.76 1.68 15.34
CA TRP A 231 -14.73 0.68 15.56
C TRP A 231 -14.47 0.45 17.05
N LEU A 232 -14.54 1.48 17.89
CA LEU A 232 -14.46 1.36 19.36
C LEU A 232 -15.60 0.52 19.92
N LYS A 233 -16.81 0.60 19.35
CA LYS A 233 -17.93 -0.28 19.72
C LYS A 233 -17.66 -1.74 19.34
N ALA A 234 -17.00 -1.98 18.21
CA ALA A 234 -16.64 -3.33 17.76
C ALA A 234 -15.48 -3.94 18.56
N ALA A 235 -14.52 -3.12 18.99
CA ALA A 235 -13.35 -3.54 19.77
C ALA A 235 -13.15 -2.63 20.99
N PRO A 236 -13.96 -2.77 22.06
CA PRO A 236 -13.93 -1.86 23.21
C PRO A 236 -12.66 -1.97 24.07
N GLN A 237 -11.87 -3.03 23.89
CA GLN A 237 -10.58 -3.25 24.56
C GLN A 237 -9.39 -2.83 23.69
N ALA A 238 -9.65 -2.20 22.53
CA ALA A 238 -8.58 -1.74 21.65
C ALA A 238 -7.69 -0.71 22.35
N GLU A 239 -6.40 -0.76 22.04
CA GLU A 239 -5.54 0.39 22.25
C GLU A 239 -5.87 1.46 21.19
N THR A 240 -5.57 2.71 21.49
CA THR A 240 -5.96 3.85 20.66
C THR A 240 -4.77 4.76 20.38
N PHE A 241 -4.79 5.45 19.25
CA PHE A 241 -3.81 6.49 18.94
C PHE A 241 -4.44 7.74 18.32
N THR A 242 -3.77 8.88 18.48
CA THR A 242 -4.20 10.18 17.97
C THR A 242 -3.04 11.17 17.84
N LEU A 243 -3.16 12.06 16.85
CA LEU A 243 -2.40 13.32 16.79
C LEU A 243 -3.25 14.53 17.22
N ASP A 244 -4.56 14.37 17.38
CA ASP A 244 -5.45 15.43 17.84
C ASP A 244 -5.32 15.64 19.35
N PRO A 245 -4.88 16.82 19.82
CA PRO A 245 -4.78 17.13 21.24
C PRO A 245 -6.12 16.95 22.00
N CYS A 246 -7.25 17.09 21.32
CA CYS A 246 -8.58 16.89 21.91
C CYS A 246 -8.76 15.45 22.41
N HIS A 247 -8.09 14.47 21.81
CA HIS A 247 -8.21 13.05 22.17
C HIS A 247 -7.09 12.55 23.09
N ARG A 248 -6.14 13.42 23.49
CA ARG A 248 -4.93 13.06 24.24
C ARG A 248 -5.21 12.24 25.50
N GLU A 249 -6.22 12.63 26.28
CA GLU A 249 -6.51 11.98 27.58
C GLU A 249 -7.12 10.57 27.43
N TRP A 250 -7.71 10.25 26.27
CA TRP A 250 -8.34 8.96 26.00
C TRP A 250 -7.45 8.02 25.17
N ALA A 251 -6.35 8.53 24.63
CA ALA A 251 -5.46 7.78 23.76
C ALA A 251 -4.46 6.93 24.55
N THR A 252 -4.24 5.69 24.12
CA THR A 252 -3.07 4.92 24.57
C THR A 252 -1.78 5.54 24.04
N TRP A 253 -1.79 5.98 22.79
CA TRP A 253 -0.65 6.57 22.09
C TRP A 253 -0.99 7.98 21.61
N PHE A 254 -0.23 8.97 22.06
CA PHE A 254 -0.41 10.36 21.64
C PHE A 254 0.85 10.87 20.96
N GLY A 255 0.69 11.55 19.83
CA GLY A 255 1.79 12.17 19.11
C GLY A 255 1.61 13.67 18.90
N GLU A 256 2.65 14.46 19.17
CA GLU A 256 2.68 15.88 18.79
C GLU A 256 3.65 16.05 17.63
N TYR A 257 3.14 16.44 16.45
CA TYR A 257 3.92 16.60 15.23
C TYR A 257 4.32 18.06 15.00
N ASP A 258 5.63 18.31 14.95
CA ASP A 258 6.18 19.57 14.46
C ASP A 258 6.38 19.49 12.95
N ALA A 259 5.50 20.16 12.19
CA ALA A 259 5.57 20.21 10.74
C ALA A 259 6.78 20.97 10.19
N THR A 260 7.39 21.86 10.99
CA THR A 260 8.57 22.65 10.60
C THR A 260 9.85 21.84 10.79
N ALA A 261 10.00 21.19 11.94
CA ALA A 261 11.15 20.34 12.25
C ALA A 261 11.05 18.95 11.59
N HIS A 262 9.84 18.55 11.17
CA HIS A 262 9.51 17.18 10.75
C HIS A 262 9.82 16.15 11.85
N GLU A 263 9.49 16.50 13.10
CA GLU A 263 9.71 15.67 14.28
C GLU A 263 8.39 15.33 14.96
N LEU A 264 8.33 14.15 15.55
CA LEU A 264 7.19 13.62 16.31
C LEU A 264 7.66 13.36 17.74
N SER A 265 6.99 13.96 18.72
CA SER A 265 7.05 13.48 20.10
C SER A 265 5.99 12.40 20.30
N VAL A 266 6.27 11.38 21.12
CA VAL A 266 5.37 10.24 21.33
C VAL A 266 5.25 9.94 22.81
N THR A 267 4.01 9.80 23.26
CA THR A 267 3.65 9.44 24.63
C THR A 267 2.82 8.16 24.63
N GLU A 268 3.16 7.22 25.51
CA GLU A 268 2.40 5.98 25.79
C GLU A 268 1.74 6.12 27.16
N ARG A 269 0.40 6.16 27.24
CA ARG A 269 -0.37 6.27 28.50
C ARG A 269 0.14 7.39 29.42
N SER A 270 0.29 8.58 28.87
CA SER A 270 0.84 9.77 29.55
C SER A 270 2.32 9.69 29.97
N GLN A 271 3.06 8.66 29.56
CA GLN A 271 4.51 8.56 29.76
C GLN A 271 5.26 8.87 28.46
N PRO A 272 6.18 9.85 28.45
CA PRO A 272 7.00 10.14 27.28
C PRO A 272 7.82 8.91 26.86
N VAL A 273 7.74 8.55 25.59
CA VAL A 273 8.54 7.49 24.96
C VAL A 273 9.62 8.09 24.07
N PHE A 274 9.25 9.11 23.28
CA PHE A 274 10.15 9.86 22.43
C PHE A 274 9.89 11.35 22.60
N ASP A 275 10.90 12.11 23.00
CA ASP A 275 10.79 13.58 23.04
C ASP A 275 10.79 14.16 21.62
N ARG A 276 11.67 13.63 20.76
CA ARG A 276 11.79 14.00 19.35
C ARG A 276 12.22 12.79 18.53
N LEU A 277 11.39 12.45 17.54
CA LEU A 277 11.65 11.40 16.58
C LEU A 277 11.48 11.95 15.17
N ALA A 278 12.51 11.86 14.34
CA ALA A 278 12.42 12.31 12.97
C ALA A 278 11.35 11.51 12.21
N VAL A 279 10.44 12.20 11.53
CA VAL A 279 9.43 11.57 10.68
C VAL A 279 10.04 11.37 9.28
N PRO A 280 10.25 10.13 8.83
CA PRO A 280 11.03 9.86 7.62
C PRO A 280 10.31 10.24 6.32
N MET A 281 9.00 10.51 6.39
CA MET A 281 8.18 11.00 5.29
C MET A 281 7.38 12.19 5.76
N ALA A 282 7.34 13.24 4.96
CA ALA A 282 6.78 14.50 5.42
C ALA A 282 5.25 14.50 5.43
N GLY A 283 4.68 15.39 6.24
CA GLY A 283 3.23 15.61 6.37
C GLY A 283 2.61 14.92 7.59
N ALA A 284 1.58 15.56 8.17
CA ALA A 284 0.91 15.07 9.38
C ALA A 284 0.31 13.66 9.22
N HIS A 285 -0.17 13.31 8.03
CA HIS A 285 -0.66 11.96 7.73
C HIS A 285 0.45 10.90 7.87
N ASN A 286 1.70 11.23 7.54
CA ASN A 286 2.83 10.32 7.74
C ASN A 286 3.31 10.28 9.18
N ALA A 287 3.16 11.37 9.94
CA ALA A 287 3.33 11.33 11.39
C ALA A 287 2.29 10.43 12.06
N ALA A 288 1.03 10.43 11.58
CA ALA A 288 -0.02 9.53 12.07
C ALA A 288 0.29 8.07 11.71
N ASN A 289 0.76 7.82 10.48
CA ASN A 289 1.22 6.49 10.07
C ASN A 289 2.41 6.01 10.93
N LEU A 290 3.35 6.91 11.27
CA LEU A 290 4.46 6.60 12.16
C LEU A 290 3.98 6.28 13.57
N LEU A 291 3.07 7.05 14.13
CA LEU A 291 2.49 6.78 15.45
C LEU A 291 1.76 5.43 15.47
N ALA A 292 1.00 5.12 14.43
CA ALA A 292 0.36 3.81 14.27
C ALA A 292 1.40 2.67 14.22
N ALA A 293 2.46 2.82 13.42
CA ALA A 293 3.53 1.84 13.31
C ALA A 293 4.27 1.63 14.63
N ILE A 294 4.54 2.70 15.39
CA ILE A 294 5.13 2.62 16.73
C ILE A 294 4.21 1.85 17.67
N GLY A 295 2.94 2.21 17.74
CA GLY A 295 1.95 1.49 18.56
C GLY A 295 1.94 0.00 18.22
N LEU A 296 1.80 -0.34 16.94
CA LEU A 296 1.79 -1.72 16.45
C LEU A 296 3.08 -2.49 16.74
N ALA A 297 4.25 -1.86 16.57
CA ALA A 297 5.53 -2.48 16.88
C ALA A 297 5.64 -2.78 18.38
N ARG A 298 5.15 -1.87 19.23
CA ARG A 298 5.11 -2.03 20.69
C ARG A 298 4.13 -3.13 21.10
N LEU A 299 2.96 -3.23 20.46
CA LEU A 299 2.04 -4.35 20.62
C LEU A 299 2.71 -5.70 20.28
N ALA A 300 3.57 -5.72 19.25
CA ALA A 300 4.34 -6.89 18.83
C ALA A 300 5.60 -7.15 19.68
N GLY A 301 5.86 -6.33 20.71
CA GLY A 301 6.97 -6.51 21.65
C GLY A 301 8.29 -5.87 21.23
N ALA A 302 8.29 -4.95 20.27
CA ALA A 302 9.50 -4.20 19.91
C ALA A 302 9.94 -3.24 21.03
N PRO A 303 11.20 -3.29 21.48
CA PRO A 303 11.73 -2.30 22.41
C PRO A 303 11.96 -0.95 21.70
N VAL A 304 12.10 0.12 22.47
CA VAL A 304 12.26 1.50 21.95
C VAL A 304 13.48 1.60 21.03
N GLU A 305 14.56 0.91 21.38
CA GLU A 305 15.82 0.89 20.65
C GLU A 305 15.66 0.28 19.25
N ALA A 306 14.81 -0.74 19.11
CA ALA A 306 14.51 -1.37 17.83
C ALA A 306 13.74 -0.42 16.90
N ILE A 307 12.83 0.38 17.47
CA ILE A 307 12.08 1.39 16.72
C ILE A 307 13.02 2.46 16.18
N THR A 308 13.88 3.04 17.03
CA THR A 308 14.86 4.05 16.60
C THR A 308 15.81 3.49 15.54
N THR A 309 16.34 2.27 15.76
CA THR A 309 17.25 1.63 14.81
C THR A 309 16.57 1.36 13.47
N GLY A 310 15.35 0.80 13.48
CA GLY A 310 14.58 0.53 12.27
C GLY A 310 14.34 1.80 11.45
N LEU A 311 13.94 2.89 12.11
CA LEU A 311 13.73 4.19 11.46
C LEU A 311 14.99 4.79 10.84
N SER A 312 16.16 4.60 11.46
CA SER A 312 17.43 5.08 10.90
C SER A 312 17.81 4.40 9.58
N THR A 313 17.26 3.22 9.31
CA THR A 313 17.48 2.44 8.09
C THR A 313 16.30 2.49 7.11
N PHE A 314 15.21 3.15 7.50
CA PHE A 314 13.99 3.21 6.71
C PHE A 314 14.17 4.10 5.49
N HIS A 315 13.70 3.61 4.35
CA HIS A 315 13.62 4.37 3.11
C HIS A 315 12.16 4.44 2.68
N PRO A 316 11.62 5.64 2.40
CA PRO A 316 10.26 5.78 1.88
C PRO A 316 10.07 4.91 0.63
N PRO A 317 8.92 4.26 0.42
CA PRO A 317 8.65 3.55 -0.82
C PRO A 317 8.60 4.49 -2.03
N ALA A 318 8.84 3.98 -3.23
CA ALA A 318 8.80 4.79 -4.44
C ALA A 318 7.39 5.34 -4.67
N GLY A 319 7.28 6.60 -5.11
CA GLY A 319 6.00 7.26 -5.32
C GLY A 319 5.22 7.59 -4.05
N ARG A 320 5.86 7.62 -2.87
CA ARG A 320 5.24 7.91 -1.57
C ARG A 320 5.96 9.04 -0.84
N MET A 321 5.60 10.29 -1.13
CA MET A 321 6.16 11.52 -0.53
C MET A 321 7.70 11.57 -0.47
N GLY A 322 8.38 10.91 -1.42
CA GLY A 322 9.84 10.84 -1.46
C GLY A 322 10.43 12.14 -2.01
N LEU A 323 11.43 12.70 -1.34
CA LEU A 323 12.12 13.90 -1.82
C LEU A 323 13.34 13.53 -2.66
N VAL A 324 13.33 13.93 -3.94
CA VAL A 324 14.46 13.85 -4.86
C VAL A 324 15.02 15.25 -5.04
N VAL A 325 16.34 15.41 -4.88
CA VAL A 325 17.01 16.67 -5.19
C VAL A 325 17.78 16.48 -6.49
N LEU A 326 17.44 17.28 -7.50
CA LEU A 326 18.11 17.28 -8.80
C LEU A 326 19.47 17.97 -8.70
N ALA A 327 20.39 17.67 -9.62
CA ALA A 327 21.76 18.22 -9.59
C ALA A 327 21.82 19.77 -9.67
N ASN A 328 20.78 20.41 -10.19
CA ASN A 328 20.64 21.87 -10.21
C ASN A 328 20.03 22.47 -8.92
N GLY A 329 19.73 21.65 -7.91
CA GLY A 329 19.17 22.04 -6.62
C GLY A 329 17.63 22.08 -6.58
N TRP A 330 16.95 21.77 -7.68
CA TRP A 330 15.49 21.65 -7.68
C TRP A 330 15.03 20.42 -6.91
N ARG A 331 13.84 20.53 -6.31
CA ARG A 331 13.26 19.50 -5.45
C ARG A 331 12.05 18.90 -6.15
N LEU A 332 12.02 17.58 -6.28
CA LEU A 332 10.84 16.82 -6.72
C LEU A 332 10.29 16.04 -5.53
N ILE A 333 9.03 16.29 -5.19
CA ILE A 333 8.27 15.49 -4.24
C ILE A 333 7.54 14.43 -5.05
N ASP A 334 8.05 13.21 -4.98
CA ASP A 334 7.49 12.06 -5.65
C ASP A 334 6.42 11.40 -4.78
N ASP A 335 5.15 11.69 -5.11
CA ASP A 335 3.97 11.05 -4.52
C ASP A 335 3.09 10.44 -5.64
N SER A 336 3.73 9.92 -6.68
CA SER A 336 3.12 9.52 -7.95
C SER A 336 2.45 8.14 -7.96
N TYR A 337 2.50 7.39 -6.86
CA TYR A 337 2.01 6.01 -6.85
C TYR A 337 0.48 5.90 -6.98
N ASN A 338 -0.25 6.68 -6.18
CA ASN A 338 -1.71 6.73 -6.24
C ASN A 338 -2.25 8.06 -5.70
N ALA A 339 -3.52 8.36 -5.99
CA ALA A 339 -4.21 9.56 -5.55
C ALA A 339 -5.65 9.26 -5.11
N ASN A 340 -6.08 9.98 -4.10
CA ASN A 340 -7.45 10.10 -3.61
C ASN A 340 -7.62 11.52 -3.02
N PRO A 341 -8.85 11.99 -2.75
CA PRO A 341 -9.09 13.37 -2.35
C PRO A 341 -8.27 13.82 -1.12
N GLU A 342 -8.22 12.99 -0.09
CA GLU A 342 -7.52 13.29 1.15
C GLU A 342 -5.99 13.34 0.96
N SER A 343 -5.42 12.37 0.24
CA SER A 343 -3.97 12.36 -0.02
C SER A 343 -3.56 13.51 -0.93
N MET A 344 -4.37 13.89 -1.92
CA MET A 344 -4.12 15.03 -2.80
C MET A 344 -4.03 16.33 -2.00
N ARG A 345 -5.00 16.59 -1.11
CA ARG A 345 -5.00 17.76 -0.22
C ARG A 345 -3.80 17.75 0.72
N ALA A 346 -3.47 16.60 1.30
CA ALA A 346 -2.32 16.49 2.20
C ALA A 346 -0.98 16.78 1.49
N ALA A 347 -0.80 16.28 0.27
CA ALA A 347 0.41 16.52 -0.53
C ALA A 347 0.52 17.99 -0.98
N LEU A 348 -0.60 18.62 -1.37
CA LEU A 348 -0.66 20.04 -1.71
C LEU A 348 -0.36 20.94 -0.50
N GLY A 349 -0.94 20.63 0.67
CA GLY A 349 -0.63 21.36 1.90
C GLY A 349 0.84 21.24 2.31
N TYR A 350 1.45 20.07 2.10
CA TYR A 350 2.90 19.92 2.29
C TYR A 350 3.72 20.75 1.30
N LEU A 351 3.35 20.75 0.02
CA LEU A 351 3.98 21.56 -1.02
C LEU A 351 3.94 23.06 -0.68
N ALA A 352 2.81 23.56 -0.16
CA ALA A 352 2.64 24.97 0.21
C ALA A 352 3.71 25.45 1.20
N GLY A 353 4.14 24.59 2.13
CA GLY A 353 5.20 24.90 3.10
C GLY A 353 6.63 24.80 2.56
N GLN A 354 6.83 24.42 1.30
CA GLN A 354 8.17 24.21 0.73
C GLN A 354 8.82 25.51 0.23
N PRO A 355 10.17 25.59 0.28
CA PRO A 355 10.92 26.72 -0.24
C PRO A 355 10.88 26.78 -1.77
N GLY A 356 11.09 28.00 -2.28
CA GLY A 356 11.20 28.27 -3.71
C GLY A 356 9.85 28.42 -4.41
N ALA A 357 9.89 28.47 -5.74
CA ALA A 357 8.69 28.43 -6.56
C ALA A 357 8.10 27.01 -6.56
N ARG A 358 6.82 26.91 -6.23
CA ARG A 358 6.07 25.68 -6.02
C ARG A 358 5.20 25.37 -7.24
N PHE A 359 5.40 24.19 -7.80
CA PHE A 359 4.62 23.67 -8.92
C PHE A 359 3.98 22.34 -8.55
N ALA A 360 2.81 22.04 -9.10
CA ALA A 360 2.13 20.77 -8.90
C ALA A 360 1.77 20.14 -10.26
N VAL A 361 2.11 18.86 -10.43
CA VAL A 361 1.60 18.01 -11.50
C VAL A 361 0.59 17.05 -10.88
N LEU A 362 -0.68 17.24 -11.21
CA LEU A 362 -1.83 16.57 -10.58
C LEU A 362 -2.55 15.72 -11.63
N GLY A 363 -2.28 14.41 -11.61
CA GLY A 363 -3.04 13.43 -12.36
C GLY A 363 -4.41 13.14 -11.76
N SER A 364 -5.32 12.69 -12.62
CA SER A 364 -6.68 12.31 -12.25
C SER A 364 -6.71 11.28 -11.12
N MET A 365 -7.70 11.40 -10.25
CA MET A 365 -8.04 10.42 -9.21
C MET A 365 -8.98 9.36 -9.80
N GLY A 366 -8.75 8.09 -9.48
CA GLY A 366 -9.59 6.97 -9.93
C GLY A 366 -10.70 6.60 -8.93
N GLU A 367 -11.63 5.75 -9.38
CA GLU A 367 -12.60 5.02 -8.54
C GLU A 367 -13.52 5.91 -7.68
N LEU A 368 -13.83 7.12 -8.18
CA LEU A 368 -14.67 8.10 -7.48
C LEU A 368 -16.18 8.01 -7.80
N GLY A 369 -16.55 7.25 -8.84
CA GLY A 369 -17.95 7.05 -9.22
C GLY A 369 -18.65 8.37 -9.58
N SER A 370 -19.87 8.57 -9.07
CA SER A 370 -20.67 9.78 -9.34
C SER A 370 -20.11 11.05 -8.69
N GLU A 371 -19.16 10.94 -7.76
CA GLU A 371 -18.50 12.10 -7.13
C GLU A 371 -17.28 12.60 -7.90
N ASP A 372 -16.89 11.95 -9.01
CA ASP A 372 -15.64 12.25 -9.73
C ASP A 372 -15.46 13.73 -10.09
N GLU A 373 -16.45 14.31 -10.78
CA GLU A 373 -16.40 15.71 -11.21
C GLU A 373 -16.35 16.66 -10.00
N LEU A 374 -17.19 16.39 -8.98
CA LEU A 374 -17.26 17.20 -7.77
C LEU A 374 -15.93 17.21 -7.01
N LEU A 375 -15.33 16.04 -6.82
CA LEU A 375 -14.10 15.88 -6.04
C LEU A 375 -12.88 16.48 -6.75
N HIS A 376 -12.81 16.35 -8.09
CA HIS A 376 -11.79 17.04 -8.87
C HIS A 376 -11.96 18.56 -8.80
N ARG A 377 -13.20 19.07 -8.90
CA ARG A 377 -13.49 20.51 -8.75
C ARG A 377 -13.07 21.03 -7.38
N GLN A 378 -13.46 20.35 -6.31
CA GLN A 378 -13.05 20.72 -4.94
C GLN A 378 -11.54 20.67 -4.73
N LEU A 379 -10.83 19.79 -5.44
CA LEU A 379 -9.38 19.76 -5.40
C LEU A 379 -8.77 20.98 -6.10
N GLY A 380 -9.34 21.39 -7.24
CA GLY A 380 -8.98 22.63 -7.92
C GLY A 380 -9.17 23.85 -7.04
N GLU A 381 -10.33 23.96 -6.40
CA GLU A 381 -10.64 25.03 -5.44
C GLU A 381 -9.59 25.08 -4.31
N PHE A 382 -9.25 23.92 -3.75
CA PHE A 382 -8.23 23.82 -2.71
C PHE A 382 -6.84 24.25 -3.19
N ALA A 383 -6.45 23.83 -4.40
CA ALA A 383 -5.16 24.16 -5.01
C ALA A 383 -4.99 25.66 -5.29
N ALA A 384 -6.07 26.37 -5.65
CA ALA A 384 -6.05 27.82 -5.85
C ALA A 384 -5.64 28.58 -4.57
N GLY A 385 -5.97 28.04 -3.40
CA GLY A 385 -5.61 28.61 -2.11
C GLY A 385 -4.17 28.34 -1.64
N GLN A 386 -3.35 27.58 -2.39
CA GLN A 386 -2.01 27.15 -1.94
C GLN A 386 -0.84 28.02 -2.45
N GLU A 387 -1.12 29.17 -3.08
CA GLU A 387 -0.10 30.09 -3.62
C GLU A 387 0.96 29.39 -4.51
N LEU A 388 0.49 28.54 -5.43
CA LEU A 388 1.32 27.82 -6.38
C LEU A 388 1.68 28.70 -7.58
N GLN A 389 2.90 28.59 -8.07
CA GLN A 389 3.35 29.29 -9.29
C GLN A 389 2.93 28.56 -10.56
N GLY A 390 2.54 27.28 -10.46
CA GLY A 390 1.94 26.57 -11.57
C GLY A 390 1.30 25.24 -11.17
N VAL A 391 0.20 24.91 -11.83
CA VAL A 391 -0.52 23.64 -11.71
C VAL A 391 -0.68 23.05 -13.11
N ILE A 392 -0.28 21.79 -13.27
CA ILE A 392 -0.49 21.01 -14.49
C ILE A 392 -1.46 19.90 -14.13
N ALA A 393 -2.69 20.01 -14.59
CA ALA A 393 -3.74 19.03 -14.38
C ALA A 393 -3.73 18.00 -15.53
N VAL A 394 -3.67 16.72 -15.20
CA VAL A 394 -3.41 15.63 -16.16
C VAL A 394 -4.58 14.64 -16.22
N GLY A 395 -5.08 14.39 -17.42
CA GLY A 395 -6.04 13.31 -17.70
C GLY A 395 -7.52 13.69 -17.55
N PRO A 396 -8.42 12.68 -17.47
CA PRO A 396 -9.86 12.88 -17.57
C PRO A 396 -10.48 13.86 -16.56
N GLY A 397 -10.00 13.86 -15.31
CA GLY A 397 -10.47 14.75 -14.24
C GLY A 397 -9.90 16.17 -14.30
N ALA A 398 -8.97 16.44 -15.23
CA ALA A 398 -8.26 17.72 -15.29
C ALA A 398 -9.17 18.91 -15.59
N ALA A 399 -10.20 18.73 -16.44
CA ALA A 399 -11.14 19.80 -16.77
C ALA A 399 -11.99 20.23 -15.55
N ALA A 400 -12.42 19.27 -14.73
CA ALA A 400 -13.17 19.56 -13.51
C ALA A 400 -12.29 20.27 -12.47
N LEU A 401 -11.03 19.80 -12.31
CA LEU A 401 -10.03 20.46 -11.48
C LEU A 401 -9.77 21.90 -11.94
N ALA A 402 -9.61 22.11 -13.25
CA ALA A 402 -9.42 23.42 -13.83
C ALA A 402 -10.58 24.37 -13.51
N ALA A 403 -11.82 23.92 -13.72
CA ALA A 403 -13.00 24.70 -13.41
C ALA A 403 -13.08 25.12 -11.93
N GLY A 404 -12.70 24.22 -11.01
CA GLY A 404 -12.65 24.55 -9.59
C GLY A 404 -11.55 25.54 -9.21
N PHE A 405 -10.37 25.37 -9.82
CA PHE A 405 -9.23 26.28 -9.62
C PHE A 405 -9.55 27.70 -10.08
N GLU A 406 -10.14 27.83 -11.27
CA GLU A 406 -10.57 29.12 -11.83
C GLU A 406 -11.71 29.75 -10.99
N ALA A 407 -12.72 28.97 -10.61
CA ALA A 407 -13.85 29.45 -9.81
C ALA A 407 -13.43 29.99 -8.44
N ALA A 408 -12.37 29.43 -7.85
CA ALA A 408 -11.78 29.89 -6.59
C ALA A 408 -10.81 31.08 -6.76
N GLY A 409 -10.65 31.63 -7.97
CA GLY A 409 -9.81 32.79 -8.24
C GLY A 409 -8.33 32.46 -8.51
N GLY A 410 -8.03 31.19 -8.85
CA GLY A 410 -6.70 30.79 -9.30
C GLY A 410 -6.29 31.53 -10.59
N PRO A 411 -5.04 32.00 -10.72
CA PRO A 411 -4.61 32.72 -11.92
C PRO A 411 -4.64 31.82 -13.16
N ALA A 412 -5.34 32.21 -14.22
CA ALA A 412 -5.47 31.41 -15.44
C ALA A 412 -4.12 30.99 -16.05
N ASP A 413 -3.14 31.90 -16.09
CA ASP A 413 -1.80 31.63 -16.62
C ASP A 413 -0.99 30.64 -15.77
N SER A 414 -1.42 30.38 -14.53
CA SER A 414 -0.79 29.42 -13.63
C SER A 414 -1.30 27.99 -13.82
N LEU A 415 -2.35 27.76 -14.61
CA LEU A 415 -2.93 26.44 -14.82
C LEU A 415 -2.71 25.96 -16.26
N GLU A 416 -2.47 24.67 -16.43
CA GLU A 416 -2.45 24.00 -17.72
C GLU A 416 -3.13 22.64 -17.63
N VAL A 417 -3.98 22.33 -18.61
CA VAL A 417 -4.64 21.02 -18.73
C VAL A 417 -3.97 20.25 -19.85
N VAL A 418 -3.55 19.02 -19.54
CA VAL A 418 -2.87 18.13 -20.48
C VAL A 418 -3.43 16.71 -20.40
N GLU A 419 -3.24 15.93 -21.45
CA GLU A 419 -3.85 14.61 -21.56
C GLU A 419 -3.11 13.55 -20.72
N ASP A 420 -1.78 13.58 -20.73
CA ASP A 420 -0.97 12.50 -20.15
C ASP A 420 0.34 12.98 -19.51
N SER A 421 1.08 12.04 -18.93
CA SER A 421 2.37 12.28 -18.29
C SER A 421 3.46 12.83 -19.23
N GLU A 422 3.39 12.56 -20.53
CA GLU A 422 4.37 13.06 -21.50
C GLU A 422 4.12 14.54 -21.80
N ALA A 423 2.86 14.90 -22.08
CA ALA A 423 2.44 16.28 -22.22
C ALA A 423 2.69 17.08 -20.93
N ALA A 424 2.44 16.48 -19.76
CA ALA A 424 2.77 17.10 -18.47
C ALA A 424 4.27 17.39 -18.31
N THR A 425 5.13 16.48 -18.79
CA THR A 425 6.58 16.68 -18.78
C THR A 425 6.98 17.88 -19.66
N GLN A 426 6.37 17.99 -20.85
CA GLN A 426 6.64 19.10 -21.76
C GLN A 426 6.16 20.44 -21.19
N ALA A 427 4.93 20.49 -20.66
CA ALA A 427 4.35 21.66 -20.00
C ALA A 427 5.22 22.13 -18.82
N LEU A 428 5.65 21.19 -17.97
CA LEU A 428 6.53 21.50 -16.84
C LEU A 428 7.87 22.05 -17.32
N ARG A 429 8.46 21.47 -18.38
CA ARG A 429 9.72 21.95 -18.94
C ARG A 429 9.62 23.40 -19.42
N GLN A 430 8.52 23.75 -20.10
CA GLN A 430 8.28 25.11 -20.57
C GLN A 430 8.13 26.10 -19.40
N ARG A 431 7.34 25.74 -18.38
CA ARG A 431 7.13 26.58 -17.18
C ARG A 431 8.39 26.79 -16.34
N LEU A 432 9.36 25.89 -16.44
CA LEU A 432 10.63 25.94 -15.72
C LEU A 432 11.80 26.52 -16.54
N ALA A 433 11.63 26.75 -17.85
CA ALA A 433 12.73 27.13 -18.77
C ALA A 433 13.52 28.37 -18.31
N ASP A 434 12.82 29.40 -17.84
CA ASP A 434 13.44 30.68 -17.45
C ASP A 434 13.82 30.75 -15.96
N ARG A 435 13.65 29.66 -15.21
CA ARG A 435 13.85 29.66 -13.75
C ARG A 435 15.32 29.62 -13.35
N GLY A 436 16.23 29.22 -14.23
CA GLY A 436 17.68 29.23 -13.98
C GLY A 436 18.05 28.58 -12.64
N ARG A 437 18.69 29.35 -11.75
CA ARG A 437 19.10 28.91 -10.38
C ARG A 437 18.05 29.19 -9.30
N THR A 438 16.85 29.63 -9.66
CA THR A 438 15.77 29.86 -8.68
C THR A 438 15.45 28.54 -8.00
N ALA A 439 15.28 28.56 -6.67
CA ALA A 439 14.82 27.39 -5.94
C ALA A 439 13.42 27.00 -6.44
N VAL A 440 13.24 25.73 -6.80
CA VAL A 440 11.98 25.17 -7.31
C VAL A 440 11.67 23.92 -6.52
N THR A 441 10.40 23.77 -6.14
CA THR A 441 9.85 22.52 -5.60
C THR A 441 8.64 22.09 -6.42
N VAL A 442 8.65 20.86 -6.93
CA VAL A 442 7.57 20.30 -7.75
C VAL A 442 6.94 19.10 -7.03
N LEU A 443 5.62 19.09 -6.87
CA LEU A 443 4.87 17.92 -6.46
C LEU A 443 4.42 17.11 -7.68
N LEU A 444 4.60 15.79 -7.62
CA LEU A 444 4.15 14.84 -8.64
C LEU A 444 3.16 13.87 -8.00
N LYS A 445 1.89 13.91 -8.39
CA LYS A 445 0.86 13.07 -7.78
C LYS A 445 -0.27 12.72 -8.76
N GLY A 446 -0.77 11.49 -8.72
CA GLY A 446 -1.90 11.03 -9.54
C GLY A 446 -2.23 9.57 -9.24
N SER A 447 -3.38 9.07 -9.71
CA SER A 447 -3.69 7.64 -9.60
C SER A 447 -2.75 6.80 -10.46
N ARG A 448 -2.60 5.51 -10.12
CA ARG A 448 -1.59 4.62 -10.73
C ARG A 448 -1.63 4.59 -12.27
N PHE A 449 -2.83 4.63 -12.85
CA PHE A 449 -3.04 4.61 -14.30
C PHE A 449 -2.57 5.89 -15.02
N MET A 450 -2.29 6.97 -14.29
CA MET A 450 -1.79 8.23 -14.86
C MET A 450 -0.29 8.22 -15.14
N HIS A 451 0.47 7.27 -14.59
CA HIS A 451 1.91 7.12 -14.80
C HIS A 451 2.75 8.39 -14.53
N ILE A 452 2.36 9.18 -13.53
CA ILE A 452 3.01 10.47 -13.21
C ILE A 452 4.50 10.30 -12.83
N GLU A 453 4.92 9.10 -12.40
CA GLU A 453 6.34 8.78 -12.17
C GLU A 453 7.23 9.04 -13.39
N ARG A 454 6.67 9.00 -14.61
CA ARG A 454 7.40 9.28 -15.86
C ARG A 454 7.93 10.70 -15.93
N VAL A 455 7.21 11.66 -15.32
CA VAL A 455 7.66 13.06 -15.22
C VAL A 455 8.94 13.13 -14.39
N ARG A 456 8.97 12.45 -13.24
CA ARG A 456 10.17 12.33 -12.39
C ARG A 456 11.32 11.73 -13.18
N GLU A 457 11.11 10.56 -13.79
CA GLU A 457 12.14 9.83 -14.55
C GLU A 457 12.72 10.69 -15.69
N ALA A 458 11.91 11.51 -16.36
CA ALA A 458 12.38 12.40 -17.42
C ALA A 458 13.35 13.48 -16.88
N PHE A 459 12.95 14.16 -15.81
CA PHE A 459 13.77 15.21 -15.19
C PHE A 459 15.04 14.65 -14.53
N GLU A 460 14.97 13.46 -13.94
CA GLU A 460 16.16 12.76 -13.42
C GLU A 460 17.15 12.42 -14.52
N ARG A 461 16.69 11.96 -15.69
CA ARG A 461 17.55 11.69 -16.85
C ARG A 461 18.19 12.94 -17.44
N GLU A 462 17.45 14.05 -17.48
CA GLU A 462 17.91 15.30 -18.09
C GLU A 462 18.90 16.07 -17.21
N ILE A 463 18.65 16.12 -15.91
CA ILE A 463 19.38 17.00 -14.99
C ILE A 463 20.35 16.19 -14.10
N GLY A 464 20.05 14.91 -13.85
CA GLY A 464 20.72 14.11 -12.85
C GLY A 464 20.21 14.37 -11.43
N ILE A 465 20.55 13.46 -10.51
CA ILE A 465 20.17 13.54 -9.08
C ILE A 465 21.39 13.82 -8.21
N THR A 466 21.21 14.54 -7.10
CA THR A 466 22.22 14.70 -6.07
C THR A 466 22.43 13.36 -5.33
N PRO A 467 23.68 12.88 -5.16
CA PRO A 467 23.95 11.63 -4.47
C PRO A 467 23.34 11.58 -3.05
N GLY A 468 22.72 10.47 -2.69
CA GLY A 468 22.06 10.31 -1.39
C GLY A 468 20.63 10.88 -1.32
N THR A 469 20.13 11.47 -2.41
CA THR A 469 18.73 11.88 -2.56
C THR A 469 18.05 11.01 -3.61
N GLY A 470 16.78 10.66 -3.38
CA GLY A 470 16.01 9.76 -4.24
C GLY A 470 16.04 8.29 -3.85
N ASN A 471 14.96 7.60 -4.18
CA ASN A 471 14.75 6.21 -3.80
C ASN A 471 15.41 5.28 -4.84
N LYS A 472 16.35 4.41 -4.42
CA LYS A 472 17.07 3.50 -5.34
C LYS A 472 16.16 2.44 -5.96
N THR A 473 14.95 2.25 -5.45
CA THR A 473 13.95 1.35 -6.02
C THR A 473 13.18 2.08 -7.11
N THR A 474 13.64 2.01 -8.35
CA THR A 474 12.75 2.28 -9.50
C THR A 474 11.67 1.20 -9.48
N GLY A 475 10.39 1.60 -9.33
CA GLY A 475 9.22 0.71 -9.22
C GLY A 475 8.92 -0.15 -10.47
N ARG A 476 9.92 -0.41 -11.32
CA ARG A 476 9.84 -1.33 -12.46
C ARG A 476 10.32 -2.74 -12.12
N GLY A 477 10.87 -2.97 -10.92
CA GLY A 477 11.34 -4.28 -10.50
C GLY A 477 10.22 -5.20 -10.00
N ARG A 478 9.63 -5.99 -10.90
CA ARG A 478 8.77 -7.18 -10.67
C ARG A 478 7.27 -7.01 -10.39
N ASP A 479 6.75 -5.81 -10.16
CA ASP A 479 5.32 -5.63 -9.81
C ASP A 479 4.34 -5.61 -11.00
N ALA A 480 4.83 -5.67 -12.25
CA ALA A 480 3.98 -5.59 -13.45
C ALA A 480 3.31 -6.92 -13.87
N ALA A 481 3.51 -8.02 -13.14
CA ALA A 481 3.10 -9.35 -13.59
C ALA A 481 1.77 -9.86 -13.01
N LEU A 482 1.15 -9.15 -12.05
CA LEU A 482 -0.02 -9.67 -11.31
C LEU A 482 -1.25 -8.76 -11.36
N ALA A 483 -1.29 -7.78 -12.26
CA ALA A 483 -2.39 -6.83 -12.39
C ALA A 483 -2.87 -6.71 -13.86
N ASP A 484 -3.11 -7.84 -14.50
CA ASP A 484 -3.97 -7.99 -15.69
C ASP A 484 -4.71 -9.33 -15.63
#